data_AF-A0A8C6H3D5-F1
#
_entry.id   AF-A0A8C6H3D5-F1
#
_cell.length_a   1.000
_cell.length_b   1.000
_cell.length_c   1.000
_cell.angle_alpha   90.00
_cell.angle_beta   90.00
_cell.angle_gamma   90.00
#
_symmetry.space_group_name_H-M   'P 1'
#
loop_
_entity.id
_entity.type
_entity.pdbx_description
1 polymer ?
#
loop_
_entity_poly.entity_id
_entity_poly.type
_entity_poly.pdbx_seq_one_letter_code
_entity_poly.pdbx_strand_id
1 'polypeptide(L)'
;MLKATQTLLWNTLESHEIWNCNIFPFFDISALFNLIPVGLRVVAIQGVQTKLYLAMNSEGYLYTSEHFTPECKFKESVFENYYVTYSSMIYRQQQSGRGWYLGLNKEGEIMKGNHVKKNKPAAHFLPKPLKVAMYKEPSLHDLTEFSRSGSGTPTKSRSVSGVLNGGKSMSHNEST
;
A
#
# COMPACT_ATOMS: atom_id res chain seq x y z
N MET A 1 -20.62 -2.65 -5.48
CA MET A 1 -21.01 -1.59 -6.44
C MET A 1 -19.86 -1.38 -7.44
N LEU A 2 -20.14 -1.10 -8.72
CA LEU A 2 -19.09 -0.75 -9.70
C LEU A 2 -18.76 0.74 -9.57
N LYS A 3 -17.47 1.09 -9.58
CA LYS A 3 -16.98 2.47 -9.49
C LYS A 3 -16.23 2.86 -10.77
N ALA A 4 -16.48 4.07 -11.27
CA ALA A 4 -15.69 4.63 -12.36
C ALA A 4 -14.24 4.84 -11.89
N THR A 5 -13.30 4.30 -12.63
CA THR A 5 -11.86 4.41 -12.37
C THR A 5 -11.21 4.98 -13.60
N GLN A 6 -10.24 5.85 -13.39
CA GLN A 6 -9.42 6.39 -14.45
C GLN A 6 -8.14 5.57 -14.56
N THR A 7 -7.87 5.03 -15.74
CA THR A 7 -6.53 4.52 -16.04
C THR A 7 -5.64 5.71 -16.35
N LEU A 8 -4.58 5.89 -15.57
CA LEU A 8 -3.59 6.95 -15.72
C LEU A 8 -2.28 6.39 -16.25
N LEU A 9 -1.64 7.15 -17.14
CA LEU A 9 -0.20 7.09 -17.34
C LEU A 9 0.45 8.09 -16.38
N TRP A 10 1.27 7.61 -15.46
CA TRP A 10 2.06 8.48 -14.60
C TRP A 10 3.28 8.98 -15.36
N ASN A 11 3.46 10.30 -15.41
CA ASN A 11 4.70 10.94 -15.83
C ASN A 11 5.04 12.02 -14.80
N THR A 12 6.30 12.10 -14.37
CA THR A 12 6.86 13.23 -13.61
C THR A 12 7.59 14.14 -14.61
N LEU A 13 7.39 15.45 -14.53
CA LEU A 13 8.00 16.41 -15.46
C LEU A 13 8.86 17.43 -14.70
N GLU A 14 10.17 17.33 -14.88
CA GLU A 14 11.00 18.52 -15.10
C GLU A 14 11.54 18.41 -16.53
N SER A 15 11.23 19.42 -17.36
CA SER A 15 11.73 19.70 -18.72
C SER A 15 11.86 18.52 -19.71
N HIS A 16 10.97 18.51 -20.71
CA HIS A 16 11.17 17.96 -22.07
C HIS A 16 11.51 16.47 -22.27
N GLU A 17 11.70 15.66 -21.24
CA GLU A 17 11.82 14.20 -21.40
C GLU A 17 10.72 13.48 -20.62
N ILE A 18 9.97 12.65 -21.33
CA ILE A 18 8.99 11.74 -20.72
C ILE A 18 9.79 10.70 -19.96
N TRP A 19 9.97 10.90 -18.65
CA TRP A 19 10.54 9.86 -17.79
C TRP A 19 9.56 8.69 -17.74
N ASN A 20 9.95 7.56 -18.33
CA ASN A 20 9.36 6.27 -17.98
C ASN A 20 9.60 6.08 -16.49
N CYS A 21 8.53 6.15 -15.68
CA CYS A 21 8.65 5.99 -14.25
C CYS A 21 9.16 4.58 -13.93
N ASN A 22 10.43 4.45 -13.52
CA ASN A 22 11.03 3.24 -12.97
C ASN A 22 10.50 3.02 -11.55
N ILE A 23 9.19 2.76 -11.41
CA ILE A 23 8.56 2.55 -10.10
C ILE A 23 9.10 1.28 -9.41
N PHE A 24 9.71 0.34 -10.14
CA PHE A 24 10.57 -0.74 -9.65
C PHE A 24 11.52 -1.14 -10.79
N PRO A 25 12.72 -1.69 -10.53
CA PRO A 25 13.65 -2.16 -11.58
C PRO A 25 13.12 -3.33 -12.45
N PHE A 26 11.83 -3.66 -12.33
CA PHE A 26 11.11 -4.69 -13.09
C PHE A 26 10.03 -4.14 -14.03
N PHE A 27 9.88 -2.81 -14.13
CA PHE A 27 8.82 -2.18 -14.92
C PHE A 27 9.40 -1.25 -15.99
N ASP A 28 9.62 -1.78 -17.19
CA ASP A 28 9.83 -0.97 -18.38
C ASP A 28 8.59 -0.99 -19.29
N ILE A 29 8.36 0.13 -19.97
CA ILE A 29 7.36 0.43 -21.01
C ILE A 29 5.90 0.54 -20.50
N SER A 30 5.45 1.79 -20.26
CA SER A 30 4.06 2.18 -19.93
C SER A 30 3.54 1.72 -18.56
N ALA A 31 3.96 2.40 -17.49
CA ALA A 31 3.40 2.18 -16.15
C ALA A 31 1.95 2.70 -16.08
N LEU A 32 1.01 1.83 -16.48
CA LEU A 32 -0.42 2.06 -16.42
C LEU A 32 -0.97 1.73 -15.03
N PHE A 33 -1.64 2.70 -14.42
CA PHE A 33 -2.27 2.52 -13.12
C PHE A 33 -3.76 2.75 -13.19
N ASN A 34 -4.50 1.96 -12.42
CA ASN A 34 -5.90 2.21 -12.10
C ASN A 34 -5.96 3.08 -10.86
N LEU A 35 -6.62 4.23 -10.96
CA LEU A 35 -7.01 5.03 -9.80
C LEU A 35 -8.45 4.72 -9.42
N ILE A 36 -8.60 3.89 -8.39
CA ILE A 36 -9.88 3.38 -7.94
C ILE A 36 -10.35 4.26 -6.77
N PRO A 37 -11.48 4.98 -6.88
CA PRO A 37 -11.99 5.80 -5.78
C PRO A 37 -12.50 4.91 -4.65
N VAL A 38 -11.90 5.02 -3.47
CA VAL A 38 -12.24 4.23 -2.27
C VAL A 38 -12.76 5.10 -1.13
N GLY A 39 -12.93 6.40 -1.37
CA GLY A 39 -13.53 7.37 -0.46
C GLY A 39 -13.53 8.77 -1.06
N LEU A 40 -14.04 9.75 -0.31
CA LEU A 40 -14.00 11.16 -0.73
C LEU A 40 -12.55 11.63 -0.81
N ARG A 41 -12.06 11.90 -2.03
CA ARG A 41 -10.66 12.25 -2.30
C ARG A 41 -9.67 11.20 -1.81
N VAL A 42 -10.09 9.94 -1.77
CA VAL A 42 -9.22 8.80 -1.42
C VAL A 42 -9.23 7.80 -2.55
N VAL A 43 -8.04 7.45 -3.00
CA VAL A 43 -7.82 6.52 -4.11
C VAL A 43 -6.98 5.34 -3.65
N ALA A 44 -7.24 4.19 -4.27
CA ALA A 44 -6.28 3.10 -4.36
C ALA A 44 -5.59 3.18 -5.72
N ILE A 45 -4.28 2.95 -5.75
CA ILE A 45 -3.48 2.95 -6.97
C ILE A 45 -3.09 1.50 -7.23
N GLN A 46 -3.51 0.94 -8.37
CA GLN A 46 -3.26 -0.45 -8.72
C GLN A 46 -2.57 -0.55 -10.08
N GLY A 47 -1.49 -1.33 -10.18
CA GLY A 47 -0.85 -1.62 -11.47
C GLY A 47 -1.80 -2.37 -12.40
N VAL A 48 -2.00 -1.88 -13.63
CA VAL A 48 -2.92 -2.52 -14.59
C VAL A 48 -2.47 -3.93 -14.95
N GLN A 49 -1.16 -4.13 -15.14
CA GLN A 49 -0.58 -5.40 -15.56
C GLN A 49 -0.48 -6.38 -14.39
N THR A 50 0.14 -5.95 -13.29
CA THR A 50 0.42 -6.82 -12.14
C THR A 50 -0.75 -7.02 -11.19
N LYS A 51 -1.77 -6.14 -11.25
CA LYS A 51 -2.90 -6.10 -10.31
C LYS A 51 -2.50 -5.82 -8.85
N LEU A 52 -1.24 -5.48 -8.58
CA LEU A 52 -0.78 -5.13 -7.26
C LEU A 52 -1.18 -3.69 -6.90
N TYR A 53 -1.56 -3.48 -5.66
CA TYR A 53 -1.81 -2.17 -5.08
C TYR A 53 -0.49 -1.54 -4.64
N LEU A 54 -0.32 -0.25 -4.89
CA LEU A 54 0.70 0.54 -4.22
C LEU A 54 0.27 0.74 -2.77
N ALA A 55 1.21 0.60 -1.83
CA ALA A 55 0.98 0.78 -0.41
C ALA A 55 2.18 1.50 0.23
N MET A 56 1.95 2.17 1.36
CA MET A 56 3.00 2.82 2.15
C MET A 56 2.96 2.27 3.57
N ASN A 57 4.08 1.75 4.06
CA ASN A 57 4.17 1.19 5.41
C ASN A 57 4.42 2.26 6.49
N SER A 58 4.39 1.84 7.75
CA SER A 58 4.59 2.69 8.94
C SER A 58 5.96 3.36 9.03
N GLU A 59 6.95 2.86 8.28
CA GLU A 59 8.27 3.47 8.18
C GLU A 59 8.34 4.50 7.04
N GLY A 60 7.36 4.49 6.13
CA GLY A 60 7.27 5.41 4.99
C GLY A 60 7.85 4.82 3.70
N TYR A 61 8.20 3.54 3.69
CA TYR A 61 8.58 2.86 2.46
C TYR A 61 7.34 2.53 1.63
N LEU A 62 7.46 2.74 0.33
CA LEU A 62 6.48 2.33 -0.64
C LEU A 62 6.75 0.89 -1.07
N TYR A 63 5.71 0.10 -1.19
CA TYR A 63 5.78 -1.30 -1.57
C TYR A 63 4.53 -1.69 -2.36
N THR A 64 4.53 -2.91 -2.90
CA THR A 64 3.38 -3.47 -3.61
C THR A 64 2.67 -4.51 -2.76
N SER A 65 1.34 -4.49 -2.76
CA SER A 65 0.49 -5.38 -2.00
C SER A 65 -0.49 -6.10 -2.92
N GLU A 66 -0.62 -7.42 -2.77
CA GLU A 66 -1.66 -8.20 -3.47
C GLU A 66 -3.07 -7.85 -2.96
N HIS A 67 -3.17 -7.55 -1.67
CA HIS A 67 -4.44 -7.26 -1.01
C HIS A 67 -4.64 -5.76 -0.83
N PHE A 68 -5.90 -5.33 -0.90
CA PHE A 68 -6.25 -3.96 -0.57
C PHE A 68 -6.34 -3.77 0.95
N THR A 69 -5.38 -3.04 1.51
CA THR A 69 -5.26 -2.77 2.95
C THR A 69 -5.43 -1.27 3.24
N PRO A 70 -5.53 -0.83 4.51
CA PRO A 70 -5.50 0.59 4.86
C PRO A 70 -4.27 1.34 4.35
N GLU A 71 -3.12 0.66 4.23
CA GLU A 71 -1.87 1.21 3.69
C GLU A 71 -1.93 1.50 2.18
N CYS A 72 -2.90 0.91 1.47
CA CYS A 72 -3.15 1.15 0.05
C CYS A 72 -4.00 2.39 -0.22
N LYS A 73 -4.45 3.11 0.83
CA LYS A 73 -5.32 4.28 0.71
C LYS A 73 -4.51 5.55 0.69
N PHE A 74 -4.59 6.27 -0.42
CA PHE A 74 -3.95 7.57 -0.59
C PHE A 74 -4.98 8.68 -0.70
N LYS A 75 -4.78 9.75 0.07
CA LYS A 75 -5.51 11.00 -0.11
C LYS A 75 -4.97 11.71 -1.34
N GLU A 76 -5.81 11.94 -2.34
CA GLU A 76 -5.48 12.81 -3.46
C GLU A 76 -5.77 14.27 -3.10
N SER A 77 -4.89 15.17 -3.51
CA SER A 77 -5.10 16.62 -3.31
C SER A 77 -4.46 17.41 -4.43
N VAL A 78 -5.22 18.36 -4.95
CA VAL A 78 -4.72 19.32 -5.94
C VAL A 78 -3.70 20.25 -5.27
N PHE A 79 -2.62 20.56 -5.97
CA PHE A 79 -1.59 21.49 -5.58
C PHE A 79 -1.38 22.52 -6.70
N GLU A 80 -1.43 23.81 -6.34
CA GLU A 80 -1.27 24.95 -7.27
C GLU A 80 -2.16 24.87 -8.52
N ASN A 81 -3.34 24.25 -8.41
CA ASN A 81 -4.32 24.03 -9.48
C ASN A 81 -3.85 23.22 -10.70
N TYR A 82 -2.64 22.67 -10.68
CA TYR A 82 -2.05 21.97 -11.82
C TYR A 82 -1.60 20.54 -11.49
N TYR A 83 -1.08 20.33 -10.29
CA TYR A 83 -0.53 19.03 -9.88
C TYR A 83 -1.48 18.29 -8.96
N VAL A 84 -1.35 16.96 -8.93
CA VAL A 84 -1.97 16.10 -7.93
C VAL A 84 -0.90 15.52 -7.03
N THR A 85 -1.18 15.54 -5.73
CA THR A 85 -0.35 14.93 -4.69
C THR A 85 -1.10 13.77 -4.06
N TYR A 86 -0.38 12.71 -3.69
CA TYR A 86 -0.94 11.54 -3.02
C TYR A 86 -0.23 11.35 -1.68
N SER A 87 -0.98 11.39 -0.57
CA SER A 87 -0.42 11.16 0.77
C SER A 87 -1.02 9.94 1.44
N SER A 88 -0.25 9.24 2.27
CA SER A 88 -0.79 8.17 3.11
C SER A 88 -1.98 8.69 3.94
N MET A 89 -3.04 7.89 4.00
CA MET A 89 -4.20 8.20 4.84
C MET A 89 -3.90 8.04 6.33
N ILE A 90 -2.99 7.13 6.69
CA ILE A 90 -2.76 6.73 8.08
C ILE A 90 -1.40 7.14 8.62
N TYR A 91 -0.43 7.48 7.76
CA TYR A 91 0.92 7.86 8.18
C TYR A 91 1.23 9.33 7.93
N ARG A 92 1.75 9.96 8.99
CA ARG A 92 2.17 11.36 9.04
C ARG A 92 3.21 11.56 10.13
N GLN A 93 3.94 12.66 10.05
CA GLN A 93 4.83 13.10 11.11
C GLN A 93 4.01 13.38 12.38
N GLN A 94 4.30 12.69 13.48
CA GLN A 94 3.52 12.79 14.72
C GLN A 94 3.53 14.20 15.32
N GLN A 95 4.70 14.86 15.33
CA GLN A 95 4.85 16.17 15.96
C GLN A 95 4.24 17.32 15.15
N SER A 96 4.49 17.36 13.83
CA SER A 96 4.07 18.48 12.98
C SER A 96 2.76 18.22 12.23
N GLY A 97 2.21 17.01 12.29
CA GLY A 97 1.06 16.59 11.50
C GLY A 97 1.32 16.49 9.99
N ARG A 98 2.55 16.76 9.53
CA ARG A 98 2.92 16.75 8.11
C ARG A 98 2.69 15.37 7.49
N GLY A 99 1.87 15.30 6.44
CA GLY A 99 1.61 14.07 5.72
C GLY A 99 2.87 13.47 5.07
N TRP A 100 2.86 12.16 4.87
CA TRP A 100 3.86 11.45 4.08
C TRP A 100 3.33 11.23 2.67
N TYR A 101 4.14 11.54 1.67
CA TYR A 101 3.70 11.64 0.29
C TYR A 101 4.38 10.59 -0.57
N LEU A 102 3.64 10.08 -1.54
CA LEU A 102 4.24 9.39 -2.68
C LEU A 102 5.12 10.39 -3.44
N GLY A 103 6.31 9.96 -3.85
CA GLY A 103 7.20 10.80 -4.61
C GLY A 103 8.34 10.07 -5.29
N LEU A 104 8.85 10.70 -6.33
CA LEU A 104 10.01 10.26 -7.10
C LEU A 104 11.12 11.29 -7.00
N ASN A 105 12.38 10.86 -6.99
CA ASN A 105 13.52 11.75 -7.10
C ASN A 105 13.69 12.21 -8.57
N LYS A 106 14.76 12.98 -8.84
CA LYS A 106 15.01 13.51 -10.19
C LYS A 106 15.37 12.41 -11.18
N GLU A 107 15.89 11.31 -10.66
CA GLU A 107 16.29 10.11 -11.40
C GLU A 107 15.10 9.16 -11.66
N GLY A 108 13.89 9.53 -11.22
CA GLY A 108 12.67 8.73 -11.39
C GLY A 108 12.54 7.56 -10.43
N GLU A 109 13.35 7.52 -9.37
CA GLU A 109 13.37 6.48 -8.34
C GLU A 109 12.43 6.82 -7.18
N ILE A 110 11.88 5.78 -6.56
CA ILE A 110 10.96 5.90 -5.43
C ILE A 110 11.64 6.51 -4.20
N MET A 111 10.99 7.50 -3.61
CA MET A 111 11.42 8.13 -2.37
C MET A 111 10.62 7.65 -1.16
N LYS A 112 11.28 7.58 0.00
CA LYS A 112 10.62 7.35 1.29
C LYS A 112 9.63 8.47 1.59
N GLY A 113 8.40 8.14 1.95
CA GLY A 113 7.29 9.09 2.00
C GLY A 113 7.44 10.20 3.03
N ASN A 114 8.19 9.95 4.11
CA ASN A 114 8.54 10.98 5.09
C ASN A 114 9.55 12.01 4.53
N HIS A 115 10.33 11.69 3.49
CA HIS A 115 11.27 12.60 2.83
C HIS A 115 10.62 13.45 1.75
N VAL A 116 9.45 13.03 1.25
CA VAL A 116 8.69 13.77 0.24
C VAL A 116 7.87 14.88 0.90
N LYS A 117 7.96 16.09 0.35
CA LYS A 117 7.24 17.28 0.84
C LYS A 117 6.24 17.76 -0.21
N LYS A 118 5.04 18.13 0.23
CA LYS A 118 3.94 18.59 -0.65
C LYS A 118 4.34 19.70 -1.63
N ASN A 119 5.19 20.62 -1.20
CA ASN A 119 5.63 21.78 -2.00
C ASN A 119 6.92 21.52 -2.79
N LYS A 120 7.32 20.26 -2.97
CA LYS A 120 8.48 19.88 -3.77
C LYS A 120 8.05 19.11 -5.01
N PRO A 121 8.75 19.30 -6.15
CA PRO A 121 8.43 18.62 -7.41
C PRO A 121 8.31 17.10 -7.28
N ALA A 122 9.10 16.50 -6.39
CA ALA A 122 9.05 15.07 -6.09
C ALA A 122 7.63 14.55 -5.75
N ALA A 123 6.75 15.40 -5.20
CA ALA A 123 5.38 15.03 -4.82
C ALA A 123 4.34 15.30 -5.92
N HIS A 124 4.75 15.92 -7.04
CA HIS A 124 3.85 16.51 -8.02
C HIS A 124 3.66 15.56 -9.20
N PHE A 125 2.46 15.00 -9.30
CA PHE A 125 2.10 14.11 -10.40
C PHE A 125 1.11 14.81 -11.34
N LEU A 126 1.23 14.51 -12.63
CA LEU A 126 0.27 14.92 -13.64
C LEU A 126 -0.48 13.69 -14.16
N PRO A 127 -1.69 13.40 -13.64
CA PRO A 127 -2.58 12.40 -14.19
C PRO A 127 -2.81 12.62 -15.68
N LYS A 128 -2.45 11.65 -16.53
CA LYS A 128 -2.88 11.62 -17.94
C LYS A 128 -3.93 10.52 -18.13
N PRO A 129 -5.23 10.88 -18.14
CA PRO A 129 -6.30 9.93 -18.38
C PRO A 129 -6.16 9.25 -19.75
N LEU A 130 -6.26 7.93 -19.79
CA LEU A 130 -6.29 7.18 -21.05
C LEU A 130 -7.69 6.66 -21.38
N LYS A 131 -8.31 5.97 -20.40
CA LYS A 131 -9.65 5.41 -20.53
C LYS A 131 -10.33 5.36 -19.18
N VAL A 132 -11.65 5.44 -19.22
CA VAL A 132 -12.50 5.16 -18.07
C VAL A 132 -12.85 3.68 -18.11
N ALA A 133 -12.71 3.00 -16.98
CA ALA A 133 -13.14 1.62 -16.81
C ALA A 133 -13.90 1.47 -15.49
N MET A 134 -14.81 0.50 -15.45
CA MET A 134 -15.58 0.19 -14.25
C MET A 134 -14.82 -0.84 -13.42
N TYR A 135 -14.61 -0.55 -12.14
CA TYR A 135 -13.95 -1.47 -11.21
C TYR A 135 -14.93 -1.89 -10.12
N LYS A 136 -14.84 -3.16 -9.73
CA LYS A 136 -15.47 -3.63 -8.50
C LYS A 136 -14.72 -3.03 -7.32
N GLU A 137 -15.47 -2.55 -6.32
CA GLU A 137 -14.89 -2.09 -5.08
C GLU A 137 -14.00 -3.18 -4.44
N PRO A 138 -12.74 -2.88 -4.12
CA PRO A 138 -11.84 -3.87 -3.53
C PRO A 138 -12.24 -4.21 -2.10
N SER A 139 -12.12 -5.49 -1.73
CA SER A 139 -12.35 -5.97 -0.37
C SER A 139 -11.20 -5.53 0.55
N LEU A 140 -11.53 -4.79 1.61
CA LEU A 140 -10.56 -4.34 2.60
C LEU A 140 -10.10 -5.51 3.47
N HIS A 141 -8.78 -5.71 3.57
CA HIS A 141 -8.15 -6.69 4.45
C HIS A 141 -7.43 -5.99 5.61
N ASP A 142 -7.46 -6.60 6.79
CA ASP A 142 -6.78 -6.08 7.97
C ASP A 142 -5.27 -6.35 7.94
N LEU A 143 -4.49 -5.44 8.51
CA LEU A 143 -3.02 -5.57 8.55
C LEU A 143 -2.55 -6.74 9.42
N THR A 144 -3.35 -7.15 10.41
CA THR A 144 -3.03 -8.21 11.38
C THR A 144 -3.11 -9.63 10.81
N GLU A 145 -3.77 -9.82 9.66
CA GLU A 145 -3.87 -11.13 9.01
C GLU A 145 -2.53 -11.53 8.34
N PHE A 146 -1.69 -10.55 7.98
CA PHE A 146 -0.38 -10.78 7.36
C PHE A 146 0.73 -11.16 8.34
N SER A 147 0.58 -10.84 9.63
CA SER A 147 1.56 -11.22 10.65
C SER A 147 1.58 -12.74 10.89
N ARG A 148 0.53 -13.46 10.47
CA ARG A 148 0.38 -14.91 10.65
C ARG A 148 0.94 -15.74 9.49
N SER A 149 1.17 -15.13 8.33
CA SER A 149 1.60 -15.85 7.12
C SER A 149 3.12 -15.87 6.90
N GLY A 150 3.90 -15.22 7.79
CA GLY A 150 5.36 -15.12 7.68
C GLY A 150 6.16 -16.18 8.45
N SER A 151 5.53 -17.12 9.16
CA SER A 151 6.23 -18.18 9.88
C SER A 151 6.09 -19.51 9.15
N GLY A 152 6.88 -19.67 8.09
CA GLY A 152 7.12 -20.97 7.49
C GLY A 152 8.16 -21.75 8.30
N THR A 153 7.73 -22.65 9.18
CA THR A 153 8.51 -23.84 9.53
C THR A 153 7.72 -25.08 9.11
N PRO A 154 8.27 -25.94 8.23
CA PRO A 154 7.61 -27.18 7.87
C PRO A 154 8.01 -28.27 8.86
N THR A 155 7.08 -28.85 9.61
CA THR A 155 7.20 -30.26 10.02
C THR A 155 5.86 -30.87 10.46
N LYS A 156 5.26 -31.61 9.52
CA LYS A 156 4.80 -32.99 9.67
C LYS A 156 3.85 -33.34 10.84
N SER A 157 2.57 -33.36 10.50
CA SER A 157 1.55 -34.38 10.82
C SER A 157 1.79 -35.37 11.98
N ARG A 158 0.83 -35.44 12.91
CA ARG A 158 0.16 -36.70 13.25
C ARG A 158 -1.19 -36.44 13.93
N SER A 159 -2.24 -36.92 13.27
CA SER A 159 -3.54 -37.23 13.86
C SER A 159 -3.39 -38.30 14.96
N VAL A 160 -4.25 -38.26 15.98
CA VAL A 160 -5.06 -39.38 16.50
C VAL A 160 -5.89 -38.91 17.70
N SER A 161 -7.17 -39.26 17.64
CA SER A 161 -8.22 -39.13 18.64
C SER A 161 -8.00 -40.01 19.88
N GLY A 162 -8.66 -39.66 21.00
CA GLY A 162 -9.35 -40.67 21.82
C GLY A 162 -8.90 -40.88 23.28
N VAL A 163 -9.74 -40.39 24.20
CA VAL A 163 -10.32 -41.03 25.41
C VAL A 163 -9.46 -41.90 26.37
N LEU A 164 -9.42 -41.53 27.66
CA LEU A 164 -9.93 -42.27 28.85
C LEU A 164 -9.08 -42.12 30.14
N ASN A 165 -9.81 -41.82 31.22
CA ASN A 165 -9.72 -42.29 32.62
C ASN A 165 -8.45 -42.09 33.47
N GLY A 166 -8.66 -41.32 34.56
CA GLY A 166 -8.85 -41.91 35.89
C GLY A 166 -7.61 -42.04 36.79
N GLY A 167 -7.59 -41.31 37.91
CA GLY A 167 -6.66 -41.58 39.02
C GLY A 167 -6.61 -40.48 40.08
N LYS A 168 -7.36 -40.65 41.17
CA LYS A 168 -7.23 -39.92 42.45
C LYS A 168 -5.95 -40.33 43.19
N SER A 169 -5.26 -39.38 43.83
CA SER A 169 -4.86 -39.47 45.25
C SER A 169 -4.27 -38.15 45.78
N MET A 170 -4.68 -37.81 47.01
CA MET A 170 -4.15 -36.76 47.92
C MET A 170 -2.71 -37.13 48.37
N SER A 171 -1.87 -36.36 49.08
CA SER A 171 -2.01 -35.35 50.16
C SER A 171 -0.62 -34.83 50.59
N HIS A 172 -0.56 -33.60 51.16
CA HIS A 172 0.41 -33.07 52.18
C HIS A 172 1.94 -33.07 51.84
N ASN A 173 2.81 -32.15 52.28
CA ASN A 173 2.80 -31.16 53.36
C ASN A 173 3.90 -30.08 53.17
N GLU A 174 3.66 -28.94 53.81
CA GLU A 174 4.54 -27.90 54.40
C GLU A 174 6.09 -27.93 54.35
N SER A 175 6.62 -26.70 54.14
CA SER A 175 7.54 -25.92 54.99
C SER A 175 8.91 -26.47 55.39
N THR A 176 9.98 -25.86 54.87
CA THR A 176 10.93 -24.96 55.60
C THR A 176 11.89 -24.35 54.59
#